data_AF-X1FM73-F1
#
_entry.id   AF-X1FM73-F1
#
_cell.length_a   1.000
_cell.length_b   1.000
_cell.length_c   1.000
_cell.angle_alpha   90.00
_cell.angle_beta   90.00
_cell.angle_gamma   90.00
#
_symmetry.space_group_name_H-M   'P 1'
#
loop_
_entity.id
_entity.type
_entity.pdbx_description
1 polymer ?
#
loop_
_entity_poly.entity_id
_entity_poly.type
_entity_poly.pdbx_seq_one_letter_code
_entity_poly.pdbx_strand_id
1 'polypeptide(L)'
;PLLNDPYYKTIGIGTKIFLGGGTGFVVWQGTQHNPNVLRSENGVPKRGAGALSVIGDLKQMKPRWLVGTSMLGYGCTITVGIGIPIPILSEEILNYTAVTDDDIFAPVVDYSEAYPQMKSDILGEVSYAQLKSGKIVIRGKEVPTASLSSYPRAVEIATTLKEWILGGKFLLTEPVAPLPGVESGVTFKSLKERPIEGNTKY
;
A
#
# COMPACT_ATOMS: atom_id res chain seq x y z
N PRO A 1 -3.93 1.36 -5.21
CA PRO A 1 -5.36 0.99 -5.08
C PRO A 1 -6.01 1.41 -3.76
N LEU A 2 -5.44 1.04 -2.60
CA LEU A 2 -6.05 1.34 -1.29
C LEU A 2 -6.24 2.83 -0.99
N LEU A 3 -5.42 3.72 -1.54
CA LEU A 3 -5.62 5.17 -1.41
C LEU A 3 -6.91 5.67 -2.08
N ASN A 4 -7.41 4.93 -3.08
CA ASN A 4 -8.67 5.20 -3.77
C ASN A 4 -9.87 4.47 -3.12
N ASP A 5 -9.62 3.69 -2.07
CA ASP A 5 -10.64 3.09 -1.20
C ASP A 5 -10.20 3.25 0.27
N PRO A 6 -10.08 4.50 0.76
CA PRO A 6 -9.37 4.82 1.98
C PRO A 6 -10.01 4.22 3.24
N TYR A 7 -11.29 3.86 3.18
CA TYR A 7 -12.07 3.25 4.27
C TYR A 7 -12.45 1.80 4.00
N TYR A 8 -11.84 1.15 2.99
CA TYR A 8 -12.05 -0.26 2.64
C TYR A 8 -13.53 -0.61 2.39
N LYS A 9 -14.27 0.30 1.73
CA LYS A 9 -15.70 0.15 1.43
C LYS A 9 -15.96 -0.89 0.34
N THR A 10 -15.00 -1.08 -0.56
CA THR A 10 -15.13 -1.96 -1.72
C THR A 10 -14.16 -3.14 -1.69
N ILE A 11 -12.97 -2.94 -1.11
CA ILE A 11 -11.92 -3.95 -1.01
C ILE A 11 -12.05 -4.67 0.32
N GLY A 12 -12.34 -5.96 0.26
CA GLY A 12 -12.52 -6.83 1.41
C GLY A 12 -11.96 -8.22 1.17
N ILE A 13 -12.22 -9.13 2.11
CA ILE A 13 -11.90 -10.56 1.93
C ILE A 13 -12.73 -11.08 0.76
N GLY A 14 -12.13 -11.88 -0.13
CA GLY A 14 -12.79 -12.42 -1.32
C GLY A 14 -12.80 -11.49 -2.53
N THR A 15 -12.31 -10.25 -2.41
CA THR A 15 -12.14 -9.36 -3.57
C THR A 15 -11.15 -9.98 -4.56
N LYS A 16 -11.60 -10.19 -5.80
CA LYS A 16 -10.80 -10.71 -6.90
C LYS A 16 -9.87 -9.62 -7.43
N ILE A 17 -8.61 -9.97 -7.65
CA ILE A 17 -7.56 -9.02 -8.03
C ILE A 17 -6.72 -9.54 -9.19
N PHE A 18 -6.09 -8.63 -9.92
CA PHE A 18 -4.92 -8.94 -10.72
C PHE A 18 -3.74 -9.17 -9.77
N LEU A 19 -3.09 -10.33 -9.86
CA LEU A 19 -1.94 -10.68 -9.04
C LEU A 19 -0.87 -11.37 -9.89
N GLY A 20 0.26 -10.71 -10.07
CA GLY A 20 1.42 -11.28 -10.78
C GLY A 20 1.15 -11.64 -12.25
N GLY A 21 0.15 -11.06 -12.90
CA GLY A 21 -0.26 -11.44 -14.26
C GLY A 21 -1.31 -12.54 -14.34
N GLY A 22 -1.72 -13.10 -13.21
CA GLY A 22 -2.85 -14.00 -13.08
C GLY A 22 -3.98 -13.38 -12.26
N THR A 23 -4.93 -14.24 -11.88
CA THR A 23 -5.98 -13.89 -10.92
C THR A 23 -5.55 -14.27 -9.51
N GLY A 24 -5.79 -13.38 -8.55
CA GLY A 24 -5.67 -13.66 -7.13
C GLY A 24 -6.88 -13.16 -6.35
N PHE A 25 -6.81 -13.31 -5.04
CA PHE A 25 -7.85 -12.88 -4.10
C PHE A 25 -7.22 -12.24 -2.88
N VAL A 26 -7.91 -11.24 -2.32
CA VAL A 26 -7.65 -10.78 -0.96
C VAL A 26 -8.19 -11.83 -0.01
N VAL A 27 -7.33 -12.34 0.88
CA VAL A 27 -7.71 -13.39 1.85
C VAL A 27 -7.86 -12.87 3.27
N TRP A 28 -7.19 -11.76 3.59
CA TRP A 28 -7.22 -11.16 4.93
C TRP A 28 -6.56 -9.77 4.93
N GLN A 29 -6.58 -9.08 6.07
CA GLN A 29 -5.66 -7.97 6.31
C GLN A 29 -4.21 -8.46 6.44
N GLY A 30 -3.26 -7.62 6.04
CA GLY A 30 -1.83 -7.84 6.28
C GLY A 30 -1.42 -7.55 7.73
N THR A 31 -0.25 -8.01 8.14
CA THR A 31 0.26 -7.84 9.52
C THR A 31 0.54 -6.40 9.91
N GLN A 32 0.62 -5.47 8.95
CA GLN A 32 0.81 -4.03 9.17
C GLN A 32 -0.49 -3.22 8.97
N HIS A 33 -1.65 -3.89 8.92
CA HIS A 33 -2.92 -3.23 8.68
C HIS A 33 -3.38 -2.45 9.92
N ASN A 34 -3.19 -1.14 9.89
CA ASN A 34 -3.57 -0.20 10.93
C ASN A 34 -4.52 0.88 10.37
N PRO A 35 -5.85 0.68 10.43
CA PRO A 35 -6.80 1.60 9.82
C PRO A 35 -6.88 2.95 10.56
N ASN A 36 -6.51 2.97 11.85
CA ASN A 36 -6.61 4.11 12.75
C ASN A 36 -5.34 4.97 12.70
N VAL A 37 -5.14 5.67 11.58
CA VAL A 37 -4.05 6.62 11.39
C VAL A 37 -4.57 8.01 11.04
N LEU A 38 -3.69 9.00 11.13
CA LEU A 38 -3.97 10.35 10.67
C LEU A 38 -4.40 10.35 9.19
N ARG A 39 -5.49 11.06 8.90
CA ARG A 39 -6.09 11.22 7.56
C ARG A 39 -6.26 12.70 7.24
N SER A 40 -6.25 13.04 5.95
CA SER A 40 -6.64 14.36 5.46
C SER A 40 -8.17 14.53 5.50
N GLU A 41 -8.65 15.74 5.21
CA GLU A 41 -10.08 16.07 5.20
C GLU A 41 -10.87 15.22 4.19
N ASN A 42 -10.26 14.85 3.06
CA ASN A 42 -10.82 13.94 2.06
C ASN A 42 -10.68 12.44 2.43
N GLY A 43 -10.24 12.13 3.65
CA GLY A 43 -10.18 10.77 4.20
C GLY A 43 -8.94 9.95 3.84
N VAL A 44 -8.07 10.45 2.95
CA VAL A 44 -6.85 9.74 2.53
C VAL A 44 -5.89 9.59 3.71
N PRO A 45 -5.35 8.38 3.96
CA PRO A 45 -4.35 8.18 5.00
C PRO A 45 -3.07 8.98 4.75
N LYS A 46 -2.60 9.70 5.77
CA LYS A 46 -1.31 10.41 5.75
C LYS A 46 -0.16 9.55 6.28
N ARG A 47 -0.42 8.32 6.71
CA ARG A 47 0.55 7.32 7.21
C ARG A 47 0.19 5.95 6.64
N GLY A 48 1.07 4.97 6.83
CA GLY A 48 0.77 3.58 6.48
C GLY A 48 -0.48 3.08 7.20
N ALA A 49 -1.53 2.76 6.45
CA ALA A 49 -2.83 2.39 6.99
C ALA A 49 -3.23 0.96 6.61
N GLY A 50 -3.50 0.73 5.32
CA GLY A 50 -4.00 -0.54 4.84
C GLY A 50 -2.88 -1.47 4.41
N ALA A 51 -2.89 -2.70 4.93
CA ALA A 51 -2.12 -3.82 4.38
C ALA A 51 -3.08 -4.96 4.01
N LEU A 52 -2.78 -5.65 2.90
CA LEU A 52 -3.56 -6.81 2.43
C LEU A 52 -2.72 -8.08 2.50
N SER A 53 -3.35 -9.17 2.88
CA SER A 53 -2.88 -10.52 2.62
C SER A 53 -3.60 -11.03 1.37
N VAL A 54 -2.84 -11.52 0.39
CA VAL A 54 -3.38 -11.98 -0.91
C VAL A 54 -2.89 -13.38 -1.24
N ILE A 55 -3.68 -14.13 -2.00
CA ILE A 55 -3.34 -15.45 -2.51
C ILE A 55 -3.59 -15.52 -4.02
N GLY A 56 -2.80 -16.32 -4.73
CA GLY A 56 -3.01 -16.61 -6.14
C GLY A 56 -2.19 -17.81 -6.61
N ASP A 57 -2.57 -18.35 -7.76
CA ASP A 57 -1.89 -19.49 -8.38
C ASP A 57 -0.64 -19.02 -9.14
N LEU A 58 0.54 -19.40 -8.63
CA LEU A 58 1.83 -19.06 -9.21
C LEU A 58 1.98 -19.55 -10.66
N LYS A 59 1.31 -20.64 -11.05
CA LYS A 59 1.40 -21.20 -12.41
C LYS A 59 0.80 -20.29 -13.48
N GLN A 60 -0.08 -19.37 -13.08
CA GLN A 60 -0.72 -18.39 -13.97
C GLN A 60 0.02 -17.06 -14.02
N MET A 61 0.97 -16.85 -13.10
CA MET A 61 1.73 -15.61 -13.01
C MET A 61 2.81 -15.55 -14.09
N LYS A 62 3.22 -14.32 -14.42
CA LYS A 62 4.23 -14.05 -15.47
C LYS A 62 5.45 -13.40 -14.85
N PRO A 63 6.68 -13.76 -15.28
CA PRO A 63 7.92 -13.12 -14.82
C PRO A 63 7.97 -11.60 -15.01
N ARG A 64 7.14 -11.05 -15.90
CA ARG A 64 6.98 -9.60 -16.06
C ARG A 64 6.47 -8.91 -14.79
N TRP A 65 5.64 -9.60 -14.02
CA TRP A 65 4.88 -9.05 -12.89
C TRP A 65 5.30 -9.65 -11.56
N LEU A 66 6.10 -10.70 -11.57
CA LEU A 66 6.59 -11.36 -10.37
C LEU A 66 8.10 -11.57 -10.52
N VAL A 67 8.87 -10.72 -9.84
CA VAL A 67 10.32 -10.63 -10.02
C VAL A 67 11.01 -10.68 -8.67
N GLY A 68 11.99 -11.57 -8.51
CA GLY A 68 12.91 -11.53 -7.39
C GLY A 68 13.81 -10.30 -7.48
N THR A 69 13.92 -9.54 -6.40
CA THR A 69 14.67 -8.28 -6.33
C THR A 69 15.54 -8.24 -5.08
N SER A 70 16.55 -7.38 -5.08
CA SER A 70 17.37 -7.13 -3.89
C SER A 70 17.45 -5.62 -3.67
N MET A 71 17.21 -5.21 -2.44
CA MET A 71 17.31 -3.81 -2.02
C MET A 71 18.52 -3.66 -1.10
N LEU A 72 19.44 -2.77 -1.44
CA LEU A 72 20.64 -2.53 -0.63
C LEU A 72 20.24 -2.17 0.81
N GLY A 73 20.84 -2.84 1.79
CA GLY A 73 20.53 -2.65 3.21
C GLY A 73 19.26 -3.36 3.72
N TYR A 74 18.35 -3.77 2.83
CA TYR A 74 17.15 -4.52 3.20
C TYR A 74 17.27 -6.02 2.88
N GLY A 75 17.97 -6.37 1.79
CA GLY A 75 18.21 -7.73 1.33
C GLY A 75 17.24 -8.20 0.25
N CYS A 76 17.08 -9.53 0.16
CA CYS A 76 16.22 -10.17 -0.83
C CYS A 76 14.75 -9.85 -0.60
N THR A 77 14.04 -9.50 -1.68
CA THR A 77 12.61 -9.21 -1.67
C THR A 77 11.98 -9.61 -3.01
N ILE A 78 10.68 -9.42 -3.15
CA ILE A 78 9.95 -9.72 -4.38
C ILE A 78 9.12 -8.51 -4.80
N THR A 79 9.20 -8.19 -6.09
CA THR A 79 8.35 -7.17 -6.71
C THR A 79 7.16 -7.88 -7.35
N VAL A 80 5.95 -7.51 -6.90
CA VAL A 80 4.68 -8.13 -7.31
C VAL A 80 3.78 -7.07 -7.94
N GLY A 81 3.33 -7.34 -9.16
CA GLY A 81 2.30 -6.54 -9.84
C GLY A 81 0.92 -6.84 -9.25
N ILE A 82 0.27 -5.82 -8.71
CA ILE A 82 -1.07 -5.91 -8.11
C ILE A 82 -1.98 -4.87 -8.75
N GLY A 83 -3.17 -5.30 -9.15
CA GLY A 83 -4.25 -4.44 -9.61
C GLY A 83 -5.55 -4.84 -8.94
N ILE A 84 -6.31 -3.88 -8.42
CA ILE A 84 -7.58 -4.13 -7.73
C ILE A 84 -8.63 -3.25 -8.41
N PRO A 85 -9.71 -3.83 -8.97
CA PRO A 85 -10.80 -3.03 -9.50
C PRO A 85 -11.60 -2.41 -8.36
N ILE A 86 -11.96 -1.14 -8.49
CA ILE A 86 -12.82 -0.43 -7.52
C ILE A 86 -14.16 -0.18 -8.21
N PRO A 87 -15.22 -0.94 -7.88
CA PRO A 87 -16.55 -0.70 -8.42
C PRO A 87 -17.12 0.60 -7.85
N ILE A 88 -17.57 1.51 -8.71
CA ILE A 88 -18.21 2.76 -8.30
C ILE A 88 -19.67 2.46 -7.93
N LEU A 89 -19.92 2.19 -6.65
CA LEU A 89 -21.24 1.82 -6.13
C LEU A 89 -22.01 3.00 -5.53
N SER A 90 -21.35 4.13 -5.32
CA SER A 90 -21.93 5.36 -4.75
C SER A 90 -21.12 6.59 -5.16
N GLU A 91 -21.71 7.78 -4.99
CA GLU A 91 -21.02 9.06 -5.15
C GLU A 91 -19.84 9.20 -4.16
N GLU A 92 -19.97 8.63 -2.97
CA GLU A 92 -18.91 8.60 -1.96
C GLU A 92 -17.67 7.86 -2.48
N ILE A 93 -17.86 6.66 -3.07
CA ILE A 93 -16.76 5.90 -3.67
C ILE A 93 -16.17 6.64 -4.87
N LEU A 94 -17.01 7.28 -5.70
CA LEU A 94 -16.53 8.10 -6.81
C LEU A 94 -15.59 9.21 -6.31
N ASN A 95 -15.98 9.92 -5.25
CA ASN A 95 -15.17 10.98 -4.64
C ASN A 95 -13.82 10.44 -4.13
N TYR A 96 -13.80 9.28 -3.48
CA TYR A 96 -12.54 8.65 -3.04
C TYR A 96 -11.61 8.30 -4.22
N THR A 97 -12.18 7.87 -5.34
CA THR A 97 -11.37 7.55 -6.53
C THR A 97 -10.90 8.76 -7.32
N ALA A 98 -11.43 9.95 -7.04
CA ALA A 98 -11.08 11.20 -7.72
C ALA A 98 -9.89 11.94 -7.07
N VAL A 99 -9.28 11.35 -6.03
CA VAL A 99 -8.11 11.90 -5.34
C VAL A 99 -6.94 12.15 -6.31
N THR A 100 -6.31 13.32 -6.20
CA THR A 100 -5.15 13.68 -7.02
C THR A 100 -3.83 13.45 -6.27
N ASP A 101 -2.72 13.47 -6.99
CA ASP A 101 -1.38 13.33 -6.38
C ASP A 101 -1.06 14.48 -5.41
N ASP A 102 -1.68 15.66 -5.57
CA ASP A 102 -1.53 16.80 -4.66
C ASP A 102 -2.25 16.57 -3.32
N ASP A 103 -3.30 15.76 -3.33
CA ASP A 103 -4.12 15.47 -2.15
C ASP A 103 -3.61 14.29 -1.31
N ILE A 104 -2.63 13.53 -1.84
CA ILE A 104 -2.06 12.36 -1.16
C ILE A 104 -0.76 12.80 -0.48
N PHE A 105 -0.76 12.81 0.85
CA PHE A 105 0.41 13.19 1.64
C PHE A 105 1.11 11.97 2.23
N ALA A 106 2.45 11.99 2.21
CA ALA A 106 3.30 10.98 2.82
C ALA A 106 4.26 11.62 3.84
N PRO A 107 4.60 10.91 4.93
CA PRO A 107 5.61 11.38 5.88
C PRO A 107 7.00 11.18 5.30
N VAL A 108 7.89 12.13 5.54
CA VAL A 108 9.33 11.94 5.34
C VAL A 108 9.92 11.38 6.63
N VAL A 109 10.40 10.14 6.60
CA VAL A 109 10.91 9.42 7.77
C VAL A 109 12.42 9.22 7.65
N ASP A 110 13.16 9.44 8.73
CA ASP A 110 14.58 9.15 8.82
C ASP A 110 14.81 7.67 9.19
N TYR A 111 15.32 6.90 8.22
CA TYR A 111 15.63 5.48 8.41
C TYR A 111 16.95 5.22 9.16
N SER A 112 17.78 6.24 9.39
CA SER A 112 19.07 6.09 10.08
C SER A 112 18.93 6.07 11.61
N GLU A 113 18.13 6.98 12.17
CA GLU A 113 17.97 7.12 13.62
C GLU A 113 16.52 6.99 14.07
N ALA A 114 15.59 7.75 13.46
CA ALA A 114 14.21 7.83 13.95
C ALA A 114 13.46 6.50 13.81
N TYR A 115 13.53 5.86 12.65
CA TYR A 115 12.83 4.61 12.38
C TYR A 115 13.31 3.44 13.26
N PRO A 116 14.63 3.13 13.36
CA PRO A 116 15.09 2.03 14.21
C PRO A 116 14.80 2.24 15.70
N GLN A 117 14.74 3.49 16.16
CA GLN A 117 14.46 3.83 17.56
C GLN A 117 12.95 4.03 17.84
N MET A 118 12.08 3.79 16.85
CA MET A 118 10.63 4.04 16.95
C MET A 118 10.28 5.46 17.43
N LYS A 119 11.08 6.45 17.05
CA LYS A 119 10.77 7.87 17.33
C LYS A 119 9.61 8.31 16.44
N SER A 120 8.69 9.10 16.98
CA SER A 120 7.54 9.64 16.25
C SER A 120 7.89 10.80 15.31
N ASP A 121 9.17 11.15 15.18
CA ASP A 121 9.62 12.29 14.39
C ASP A 121 9.54 12.01 12.89
N ILE A 122 8.78 12.85 12.21
CA ILE A 122 8.83 13.00 10.76
C ILE A 122 9.59 14.29 10.43
N LEU A 123 10.37 14.27 9.36
CA LEU A 123 11.09 15.46 8.88
C LEU A 123 10.17 16.47 8.20
N GLY A 124 8.96 16.04 7.84
CA GLY A 124 7.92 16.82 7.18
C GLY A 124 6.91 15.91 6.49
N GLU A 125 5.92 16.53 5.84
CA GLU A 125 4.97 15.86 4.96
C GLU A 125 5.13 16.43 3.56
N VAL A 126 5.04 15.57 2.55
CA VAL A 126 5.15 15.92 1.14
C VAL A 126 4.02 15.28 0.36
N SER A 127 3.51 15.95 -0.68
CA SER A 127 2.49 15.37 -1.56
C SER A 127 3.11 14.38 -2.53
N TYR A 128 2.30 13.44 -3.04
CA TYR A 128 2.74 12.55 -4.12
C TYR A 128 3.10 13.32 -5.39
N ALA A 129 2.49 14.48 -5.65
CA ALA A 129 2.84 15.34 -6.78
C ALA A 129 4.28 15.85 -6.64
N GLN A 130 4.67 16.31 -5.44
CA GLN A 130 6.05 16.69 -5.15
C GLN A 130 7.01 15.51 -5.30
N LEU A 131 6.67 14.33 -4.76
CA LEU A 131 7.48 13.13 -4.90
C LEU A 131 7.67 12.73 -6.37
N LYS A 132 6.63 12.87 -7.20
CA LYS A 132 6.68 12.57 -8.65
C LYS A 132 7.46 13.60 -9.46
N SER A 133 7.68 14.80 -8.94
CA SER A 133 8.54 15.81 -9.58
C SER A 133 10.02 15.41 -9.64
N GLY A 134 10.42 14.38 -8.87
CA GLY A 134 11.78 13.86 -8.80
C GLY A 134 12.66 14.53 -7.74
N LYS A 135 12.13 15.53 -7.02
CA LYS A 135 12.85 16.24 -5.96
C LYS A 135 11.92 16.87 -4.92
N ILE A 136 12.41 16.98 -3.69
CA ILE A 136 11.73 17.68 -2.59
C ILE A 136 12.74 18.53 -1.81
N VAL A 137 12.26 19.46 -0.99
CA VAL A 137 13.09 20.28 -0.10
C VAL A 137 12.91 19.81 1.34
N ILE A 138 14.00 19.38 1.97
CA ILE A 138 14.03 18.98 3.37
C ILE A 138 15.05 19.86 4.09
N ARG A 139 14.60 20.62 5.10
CA ARG A 139 15.45 21.54 5.89
C ARG A 139 16.29 22.48 5.01
N GLY A 140 15.67 23.03 3.96
CA GLY A 140 16.31 23.96 3.00
C GLY A 140 17.27 23.29 2.00
N LYS A 141 17.38 21.96 1.99
CA LYS A 141 18.20 21.22 1.02
C LYS A 141 17.32 20.49 0.01
N GLU A 142 17.69 20.56 -1.26
CA GLU A 142 17.06 19.78 -2.32
C GLU A 142 17.52 18.32 -2.22
N VAL A 143 16.57 17.39 -2.21
CA VAL A 143 16.80 15.94 -2.08
C VAL A 143 16.09 15.23 -3.23
N PRO A 144 16.78 14.38 -4.00
CA PRO A 144 16.16 13.63 -5.09
C PRO A 144 15.19 12.59 -4.56
N THR A 145 14.11 12.35 -5.29
CA THR A 145 13.11 11.33 -4.98
C THR A 145 13.09 10.25 -6.06
N ALA A 146 12.85 9.01 -5.64
CA ALA A 146 12.65 7.89 -6.54
C ALA A 146 11.56 6.97 -5.98
N SER A 147 10.78 6.35 -6.87
CA SER A 147 9.73 5.41 -6.48
C SER A 147 10.26 3.98 -6.39
N LEU A 148 9.78 3.23 -5.41
CA LEU A 148 10.01 1.78 -5.33
C LEU A 148 9.12 1.00 -6.30
N SER A 149 8.01 1.60 -6.75
CA SER A 149 7.10 1.03 -7.73
C SER A 149 7.25 1.69 -9.10
N SER A 150 6.95 0.94 -10.16
CA SER A 150 7.01 1.45 -11.52
C SER A 150 5.64 1.99 -11.96
N TYR A 151 5.55 3.29 -12.19
CA TYR A 151 4.31 3.93 -12.64
C TYR A 151 3.85 3.45 -14.04
N PRO A 152 4.71 3.33 -15.07
CA PRO A 152 4.31 2.77 -16.35
C PRO A 152 3.75 1.34 -16.24
N ARG A 153 4.33 0.52 -15.34
CA ARG A 153 3.82 -0.83 -15.06
C ARG A 153 2.46 -0.81 -14.38
N ALA A 154 2.23 0.13 -13.46
CA ALA A 154 0.92 0.30 -12.82
C ALA A 154 -0.17 0.66 -13.85
N VAL A 155 0.13 1.54 -14.81
CA VAL A 155 -0.79 1.89 -15.90
C VAL A 155 -1.07 0.67 -16.79
N GLU A 156 -0.04 -0.09 -17.14
CA GLU A 156 -0.20 -1.32 -17.93
C GLU A 156 -1.07 -2.36 -17.21
N ILE A 157 -0.90 -2.55 -15.90
CA ILE A 157 -1.75 -3.43 -15.08
C ILE A 157 -3.21 -2.93 -15.11
N ALA A 158 -3.43 -1.63 -14.92
CA ALA A 158 -4.77 -1.05 -14.92
C ALA A 158 -5.48 -1.26 -16.27
N THR A 159 -4.78 -1.03 -17.39
CA THR A 159 -5.30 -1.26 -18.73
C THR A 159 -5.59 -2.74 -18.98
N THR A 160 -4.67 -3.63 -18.60
CA THR A 160 -4.86 -5.09 -18.75
C THR A 160 -6.08 -5.58 -17.97
N LEU A 161 -6.23 -5.13 -16.73
CA LEU A 161 -7.37 -5.49 -15.89
C LEU A 161 -8.68 -4.95 -16.46
N LYS A 162 -8.69 -3.71 -16.97
CA LYS A 162 -9.84 -3.13 -17.68
C LYS A 162 -10.25 -3.97 -18.89
N GLU A 163 -9.30 -4.41 -19.71
CA GLU A 163 -9.57 -5.26 -20.87
C GLU A 163 -10.15 -6.62 -20.47
N TRP A 164 -9.64 -7.24 -19.40
CA TRP A 164 -10.18 -8.51 -18.91
C TRP A 164 -11.61 -8.38 -18.42
N ILE A 165 -11.94 -7.26 -17.75
CA ILE A 165 -13.29 -6.97 -17.27
C ILE A 165 -14.24 -6.76 -18.45
N LEU A 166 -13.90 -5.86 -19.37
CA LEU A 166 -14.74 -5.57 -20.55
C LEU A 166 -14.92 -6.80 -21.44
N GLY A 167 -13.90 -7.66 -21.52
CA GLY A 167 -13.95 -8.91 -22.27
C GLY A 167 -14.63 -10.08 -21.55
N GLY A 168 -15.16 -9.89 -20.34
CA GLY A 168 -15.84 -10.94 -19.55
C GLY A 168 -14.91 -12.04 -19.02
N LYS A 169 -13.59 -11.91 -19.18
CA LYS A 169 -12.59 -12.87 -18.67
C LYS A 169 -12.33 -12.69 -17.18
N PHE A 170 -12.71 -11.52 -16.64
CA PHE A 170 -12.59 -11.19 -15.24
C PHE A 170 -13.90 -10.58 -14.76
N LEU A 171 -14.64 -11.32 -13.94
CA LEU A 171 -15.82 -10.82 -13.25
C LEU A 171 -15.42 -10.15 -11.93
N LEU A 172 -16.05 -9.02 -11.63
CA LEU A 172 -15.95 -8.38 -10.32
C LEU A 172 -16.57 -9.28 -9.26
N THR A 173 -16.04 -9.25 -8.06
CA THR A 173 -16.62 -9.95 -6.91
C THR A 173 -16.96 -8.96 -5.82
N GLU A 174 -18.09 -9.20 -5.15
CA GLU A 174 -18.38 -8.57 -3.89
C GLU A 174 -17.43 -9.13 -2.82
N PRO A 175 -16.88 -8.29 -1.91
CA PRO A 175 -16.16 -8.81 -0.76
C PRO A 175 -17.11 -9.66 0.11
N VAL A 176 -16.67 -10.87 0.48
CA VAL A 176 -17.45 -11.76 1.36
C VAL A 176 -17.44 -11.28 2.81
N ALA A 177 -16.44 -10.49 3.19
CA ALA A 177 -16.36 -9.83 4.48
C ALA A 177 -15.53 -8.54 4.37
N PRO A 178 -15.86 -7.50 5.15
CA PRO A 178 -15.08 -6.26 5.17
C PRO A 178 -13.71 -6.48 5.83
N LEU A 179 -12.75 -5.62 5.48
CA LEU A 179 -11.52 -5.47 6.28
C LEU A 179 -11.79 -4.55 7.48
N PRO A 180 -11.02 -4.67 8.57
CA PRO A 180 -11.16 -3.76 9.71
C PRO A 180 -11.00 -2.28 9.31
N GLY A 181 -12.07 -1.50 9.43
CA GLY A 181 -12.08 -0.05 9.17
C GLY A 181 -11.61 0.79 10.35
N VAL A 182 -11.76 2.11 10.26
CA VAL A 182 -11.40 3.04 11.36
C VAL A 182 -12.24 2.77 12.61
N GLU A 183 -13.49 2.37 12.40
CA GLU A 183 -14.48 1.99 13.40
C GLU A 183 -14.13 0.71 14.16
N SER A 184 -13.19 -0.09 13.67
CA SER A 184 -12.86 -1.39 14.28
C SER A 184 -12.05 -1.26 15.58
N GLY A 185 -11.58 -0.05 15.94
CA GLY A 185 -10.83 0.21 17.17
C GLY A 185 -9.49 -0.54 17.23
N VAL A 186 -8.96 -1.03 16.10
CA VAL A 186 -7.69 -1.76 16.06
C VAL A 186 -6.57 -0.85 16.54
N THR A 187 -5.83 -1.30 17.57
CA THR A 187 -4.67 -0.60 18.10
C THR A 187 -3.40 -1.41 17.83
N PHE A 188 -2.41 -0.79 17.21
CA PHE A 188 -1.08 -1.38 17.11
C PHE A 188 -0.33 -1.22 18.42
N LYS A 189 0.23 -2.32 18.91
CA LYS A 189 1.11 -2.33 20.08
C LYS A 189 2.49 -2.75 19.62
N SER A 190 3.47 -1.86 19.76
CA SER A 190 4.86 -2.22 19.50
C SER A 190 5.32 -3.31 20.45
N LEU A 191 6.11 -4.26 19.92
CA LEU A 191 6.80 -5.22 20.76
C LEU A 191 7.80 -4.47 21.64
N LYS A 192 7.59 -4.51 22.95
CA LYS A 192 8.58 -4.04 23.92
C LYS A 192 9.49 -5.21 24.25
N GLU A 193 10.64 -5.28 23.61
CA GLU A 193 11.66 -6.27 23.96
C GLU A 193 12.14 -6.02 25.39
N ARG A 194 12.27 -7.09 26.17
CA ARG A 194 12.90 -6.98 27.49
C ARG A 194 14.40 -6.81 27.29
N PRO A 195 15.06 -5.93 28.06
CA PRO A 195 16.52 -5.91 28.08
C PRO A 195 17.04 -7.31 28.38
N ILE A 196 18.03 -7.77 27.63
CA ILE A 196 18.74 -9.00 27.95
C ILE A 196 19.56 -8.72 29.21
N GLU A 197 19.14 -9.25 30.35
CA GLU A 197 19.97 -9.28 31.55
C GLU A 197 21.16 -10.21 31.26
N GLY A 198 22.34 -9.63 31.08
CA GLY A 198 23.51 -10.37 30.62
C GLY A 198 24.00 -11.39 31.65
N ASN A 199 23.99 -12.67 31.30
CA ASN A 199 25.07 -13.59 31.70
C ASN A 199 25.14 -14.89 30.86
N THR A 200 25.12 -14.79 29.53
CA THR A 200 25.50 -15.92 28.67
C THR A 200 26.71 -15.56 27.83
N LYS A 201 27.89 -15.86 28.41
CA LYS A 201 29.09 -16.15 27.64
C LYS A 201 28.84 -17.46 26.88
N TYR A 202 28.82 -17.40 25.55
CA TYR A 202 29.12 -18.53 24.68
C TYR A 202 30.22 -18.11 23.73
#